data_AF-A0A919KV13-F1
#
_entry.id   AF-A0A919KV13-F1
#
_cell.length_a   1.000
_cell.length_b   1.000
_cell.length_c   1.000
_cell.angle_alpha   90.00
_cell.angle_beta   90.00
_cell.angle_gamma   90.00
#
_symmetry.space_group_name_H-M   'P 1'
#
loop_
_entity.id
_entity.type
_entity.pdbx_description
1 polymer ?
#
loop_
_entity_poly.entity_id
_entity_poly.type
_entity_poly.pdbx_seq_one_letter_code
_entity_poly.pdbx_strand_id
1 'polypeptide(L)'
;MTDNRTVVTVPAELRTALAALASEACDGELSAAELLAAGGTPFVLLGVGSLAQLRLLDAVESTYGVFFDLTGPIGFPDGLDALAENLVAEHGVTPTADAG
;
A
#
# COMPACT_ATOMS: atom_id res chain seq x y z
N MET A 1 -16.37 -26.46 12.14
CA MET A 1 -16.14 -25.08 12.60
C MET A 1 -15.18 -24.48 11.59
N THR A 2 -15.71 -23.67 10.69
CA THR A 2 -15.12 -23.37 9.39
C THR A 2 -14.18 -22.18 9.51
N ASP A 3 -12.86 -22.43 9.60
CA ASP A 3 -11.86 -21.38 9.46
C ASP A 3 -11.68 -21.04 7.98
N ASN A 4 -12.65 -20.29 7.44
CA ASN A 4 -12.54 -19.64 6.13
C ASN A 4 -11.62 -18.42 6.28
N ARG A 5 -10.32 -18.66 6.49
CA ARG A 5 -9.31 -17.62 6.38
C ARG A 5 -9.23 -17.26 4.90
N THR A 6 -10.09 -16.33 4.47
CA THR A 6 -10.05 -15.72 3.15
C THR A 6 -8.63 -15.23 2.95
N VAL A 7 -7.85 -15.94 2.13
CA VAL A 7 -6.56 -15.44 1.68
C VAL A 7 -6.93 -14.21 0.87
N VAL A 8 -6.71 -13.02 1.44
CA VAL A 8 -6.93 -11.78 0.71
C VAL A 8 -5.87 -11.78 -0.38
N THR A 9 -6.23 -12.25 -1.57
CA THR A 9 -5.34 -12.23 -2.72
C THR A 9 -5.28 -10.79 -3.16
N VAL A 10 -4.33 -10.04 -2.60
CA VAL A 10 -4.05 -8.69 -3.07
C VAL A 10 -3.68 -8.80 -4.54
N PRO A 11 -4.34 -8.04 -5.42
CA PRO A 11 -4.11 -8.13 -6.84
C PRO A 11 -2.84 -7.37 -7.24
N ALA A 12 -2.15 -7.88 -8.26
CA ALA A 12 -0.87 -7.32 -8.72
C ALA A 12 -1.02 -5.87 -9.21
N GLU A 13 -2.16 -5.52 -9.81
CA GLU A 13 -2.41 -4.16 -10.32
C GLU A 13 -2.51 -3.12 -9.20
N LEU A 14 -3.12 -3.49 -8.06
CA LEU A 14 -3.17 -2.62 -6.89
C LEU A 14 -1.75 -2.40 -6.34
N ARG A 15 -0.93 -3.46 -6.28
CA ARG A 15 0.49 -3.31 -5.90
C ARG A 15 1.22 -2.40 -6.88
N THR A 16 1.01 -2.55 -8.18
CA THR A 16 1.67 -1.69 -9.19
C THR A 16 1.24 -0.21 -9.04
N ALA A 17 -0.05 0.04 -8.82
CA ALA A 17 -0.56 1.40 -8.58
C ALA A 17 0.01 2.01 -7.30
N LEU A 18 0.07 1.25 -6.21
CA LEU A 18 0.67 1.69 -4.95
C LEU A 18 2.17 1.92 -5.08
N ALA A 19 2.88 1.08 -5.84
CA ALA A 19 4.30 1.26 -6.09
C ALA A 19 4.59 2.52 -6.90
N ALA A 20 3.73 2.87 -7.86
CA ALA A 20 3.82 4.13 -8.59
C ALA A 20 3.62 5.33 -7.64
N LEU A 21 2.56 5.31 -6.81
CA LEU A 21 2.30 6.35 -5.81
C LEU A 21 3.45 6.48 -4.80
N ALA A 22 3.98 5.36 -4.33
CA ALA A 22 5.14 5.33 -3.43
C ALA A 22 6.40 5.90 -4.10
N SER A 23 6.60 5.62 -5.38
CA SER A 23 7.69 6.19 -6.16
C SER A 23 7.56 7.71 -6.25
N GLU A 24 6.37 8.23 -6.58
CA GLU A 24 6.10 9.67 -6.63
C GLU A 24 6.23 10.34 -5.26
N ALA A 25 5.74 9.70 -4.20
CA ALA A 25 5.85 10.20 -2.84
C ALA A 25 7.29 10.22 -2.30
N CYS A 26 8.17 9.37 -2.86
CA CYS A 26 9.60 9.36 -2.60
C CYS A 26 10.39 10.28 -3.56
N ASP A 27 9.73 11.19 -4.29
CA ASP A 27 10.37 12.08 -5.28
C ASP A 27 11.12 11.31 -6.39
N GLY A 28 10.74 10.06 -6.63
CA GLY A 28 11.40 9.16 -7.57
C GLY A 28 12.70 8.53 -7.05
N GLU A 29 13.06 8.72 -5.78
CA GLU A 29 14.26 8.13 -5.17
C GLU A 29 14.24 6.58 -5.20
N LEU A 30 13.04 6.00 -5.11
CA LEU A 30 12.78 4.59 -5.34
C LEU A 30 11.85 4.42 -6.54
N SER A 31 12.23 3.56 -7.48
CA SER A 31 11.37 3.21 -8.61
C SER A 31 10.28 2.24 -8.20
N ALA A 32 9.12 2.30 -8.88
CA ALA A 32 8.01 1.38 -8.64
C ALA A 32 8.43 -0.11 -8.75
N ALA A 33 9.36 -0.43 -9.66
CA ALA A 33 9.89 -1.80 -9.80
C ALA A 33 10.69 -2.26 -8.57
N GLU A 34 11.49 -1.37 -7.98
CA GLU A 34 12.25 -1.65 -6.76
C GLU A 34 11.31 -1.84 -5.58
N LEU A 35 10.28 -1.00 -5.48
CA LEU A 35 9.24 -1.10 -4.45
C LEU A 35 8.40 -2.38 -4.59
N LEU A 36 8.11 -2.83 -5.81
CA LEU A 36 7.44 -4.11 -6.06
C LEU A 36 8.33 -5.30 -5.71
N ALA A 37 9.61 -5.26 -6.10
CA ALA A 37 10.58 -6.29 -5.73
C ALA A 37 10.78 -6.36 -4.21
N ALA A 38 10.70 -5.20 -3.55
CA ALA A 38 10.79 -5.05 -2.12
C ALA A 38 9.43 -5.01 -1.41
N GLY A 39 8.34 -5.51 -2.01
CA GLY A 39 6.97 -5.33 -1.50
C GLY A 39 6.75 -5.81 -0.06
N GLY A 40 7.48 -6.85 0.37
CA GLY A 40 7.48 -7.36 1.76
C GLY A 40 8.56 -6.76 2.66
N THR A 41 9.34 -5.81 2.16
CA THR A 41 10.34 -5.06 2.92
C THR A 41 9.71 -3.76 3.40
N PRO A 42 9.87 -3.41 4.68
CA PRO A 42 9.29 -2.19 5.18
C PRO A 42 10.01 -0.95 4.67
N PHE A 43 9.22 0.11 4.48
CA PHE A 43 9.67 1.39 3.96
C PHE A 43 10.88 1.95 4.73
N VAL A 44 10.90 1.79 6.05
CA VAL A 44 12.03 2.21 6.89
C VAL A 44 13.34 1.47 6.56
N LEU A 45 13.27 0.20 6.18
CA LEU A 45 14.44 -0.59 5.76
C LEU A 45 14.88 -0.27 4.33
N LEU A 46 13.97 0.25 3.50
CA LEU A 46 14.28 0.78 2.17
C LEU A 46 14.89 2.20 2.21
N GLY A 47 15.03 2.78 3.41
CA GLY A 47 15.53 4.15 3.58
C GLY A 47 14.47 5.22 3.35
N VAL A 48 13.20 4.84 3.17
CA VAL A 48 12.10 5.78 3.04
C VAL A 48 11.91 6.47 4.39
N GLY A 49 12.29 7.74 4.45
CA GLY A 49 12.15 8.55 5.65
C GLY A 49 10.69 8.76 6.05
N SER A 50 10.46 9.10 7.31
CA SER A 50 9.11 9.34 7.86
C SER A 50 8.30 10.38 7.07
N LEU A 51 8.96 11.36 6.44
CA LEU A 51 8.27 12.36 5.60
C LEU A 51 7.73 11.73 4.32
N ALA A 52 8.53 10.92 3.63
CA ALA A 52 8.10 10.22 2.42
C ALA A 52 6.99 9.20 2.72
N GLN A 53 7.07 8.54 3.88
CA GLN A 53 5.99 7.69 4.41
C GLN A 53 4.68 8.48 4.61
N LEU A 54 4.72 9.64 5.27
CA LEU A 54 3.53 10.49 5.46
C LEU A 54 2.99 11.04 4.12
N ARG A 55 3.86 11.40 3.18
CA ARG A 55 3.47 11.86 1.84
C ARG A 55 2.81 10.75 1.04
N LEU A 56 3.32 9.53 1.16
CA LEU A 56 2.71 8.35 0.55
C LEU A 56 1.32 8.11 1.11
N LEU A 57 1.17 8.19 2.43
CA LEU A 57 -0.12 8.02 3.07
C LEU A 57 -1.13 9.05 2.56
N ASP A 58 -0.77 10.32 2.58
CA ASP A 58 -1.60 11.43 2.09
C ASP A 58 -1.99 11.23 0.61
N ALA A 59 -1.05 10.78 -0.23
CA ALA A 59 -1.31 10.46 -1.63
C ALA A 59 -2.29 9.29 -1.80
N VAL A 60 -2.15 8.23 -1.01
CA VAL A 60 -3.07 7.08 -1.02
C VAL A 60 -4.44 7.47 -0.50
N GLU A 61 -4.51 8.21 0.62
CA GLU A 61 -5.76 8.71 1.19
C GLU A 61 -6.51 9.59 0.19
N SER A 62 -5.81 10.50 -0.48
CA SER A 62 -6.37 11.35 -1.53
C SER A 62 -6.80 10.56 -2.78
N THR A 63 -6.02 9.57 -3.21
CA THR A 63 -6.29 8.79 -4.42
C THR A 63 -7.47 7.84 -4.25
N TYR A 64 -7.53 7.14 -3.11
CA TYR A 64 -8.54 6.11 -2.86
C TYR A 64 -9.70 6.60 -1.99
N GLY A 65 -9.62 7.83 -1.47
CA GLY A 65 -10.63 8.38 -0.56
C GLY A 65 -10.69 7.63 0.78
N VAL A 66 -9.58 7.02 1.19
CA VAL A 66 -9.44 6.26 2.44
C VAL A 66 -8.81 7.14 3.51
N PHE A 67 -8.95 6.74 4.77
CA PHE A 67 -8.32 7.41 5.90
C PHE A 67 -7.58 6.39 6.74
N PHE A 68 -6.29 6.60 6.95
CA PHE A 68 -5.46 5.71 7.75
C PHE A 68 -5.35 6.26 9.17
N ASP A 69 -5.91 5.52 10.12
CA ASP A 69 -5.75 5.86 11.53
C ASP A 69 -4.38 5.42 12.04
N LEU A 70 -3.41 6.34 12.02
CA LEU A 70 -2.07 6.12 12.55
C LEU A 70 -2.01 5.96 14.09
N THR A 71 -3.12 6.25 14.78
CA THR A 71 -3.24 6.08 16.23
C THR A 71 -3.78 4.71 16.64
N GLY A 72 -4.21 3.92 15.65
CA GLY A 72 -4.83 2.62 15.83
C GLY A 72 -3.82 1.48 16.03
N PRO A 73 -4.31 0.26 16.30
CA PRO A 73 -3.47 -0.90 16.59
C PRO A 73 -2.63 -1.38 15.39
N ILE A 74 -3.01 -0.99 14.16
CA ILE A 74 -2.31 -1.37 12.92
C ILE A 74 -1.22 -0.35 12.54
N GLY A 75 -1.33 0.92 12.99
CA GLY A 75 -0.32 1.95 12.77
C GLY A 75 -0.01 2.23 11.29
N PHE A 76 1.22 2.71 11.01
CA PHE A 76 1.70 2.91 9.65
C PHE A 76 2.00 1.54 9.01
N PRO A 77 1.47 1.24 7.82
CA PRO A 77 1.69 -0.05 7.16
C PRO A 77 3.17 -0.24 6.81
N ASP A 78 3.72 -1.38 7.24
CA ASP A 78 5.16 -1.69 7.19
C ASP A 78 5.59 -2.23 5.81
N GLY A 79 5.29 -1.47 4.75
CA GLY A 79 5.61 -1.84 3.37
C GLY A 79 4.41 -1.86 2.44
N LEU A 80 4.68 -2.14 1.16
CA LEU A 80 3.69 -2.06 0.10
C LEU A 80 2.64 -3.17 0.21
N ASP A 81 3.04 -4.39 0.60
CA ASP A 81 2.12 -5.51 0.78
C ASP A 81 1.13 -5.24 1.91
N ALA A 82 1.62 -4.79 3.07
CA ALA A 82 0.78 -4.47 4.22
C ALA A 82 -0.24 -3.35 3.90
N LEU A 83 0.19 -2.34 3.15
CA LEU A 83 -0.67 -1.23 2.72
C LEU A 83 -1.76 -1.74 1.76
N ALA A 84 -1.39 -2.60 0.81
CA ALA A 84 -2.32 -3.19 -0.14
C ALA A 84 -3.30 -4.19 0.50
N GLU A 85 -2.83 -5.02 1.44
CA GLU A 85 -3.68 -5.91 2.24
C GLU A 85 -4.70 -5.11 3.04
N ASN A 86 -4.28 -4.01 3.67
CA ASN A 86 -5.15 -3.12 4.43
C ASN A 86 -6.24 -2.48 3.54
N LEU A 87 -5.88 -1.96 2.37
CA LEU A 87 -6.83 -1.40 1.40
C LEU A 87 -7.90 -2.41 0.95
N VAL A 88 -7.51 -3.67 0.71
CA VAL A 88 -8.48 -4.70 0.31
C VAL A 88 -9.32 -5.16 1.49
N ALA A 89 -8.71 -5.34 2.67
CA ALA A 89 -9.38 -5.86 3.85
C ALA A 89 -10.34 -4.85 4.50
N GLU A 90 -9.89 -3.61 4.72
CA GLU A 90 -10.65 -2.59 5.45
C GLU A 90 -11.53 -1.75 4.51
N HIS A 91 -11.04 -1.44 3.31
CA HIS A 91 -11.71 -0.52 2.38
C HIS A 91 -12.36 -1.20 1.18
N GLY A 92 -12.14 -2.51 0.98
CA GLY A 92 -12.68 -3.25 -0.15
C GLY A 92 -12.21 -2.72 -1.51
N VAL A 93 -11.07 -2.03 -1.54
CA VAL A 93 -10.49 -1.50 -2.78
C VAL A 93 -10.08 -2.69 -3.63
N THR A 94 -10.87 -2.96 -4.66
CA THR A 94 -10.47 -3.86 -5.73
C THR A 94 -9.88 -3.00 -6.84
N PRO A 95 -8.76 -3.41 -7.48
CA PRO A 95 -8.34 -2.78 -8.70
C PRO A 95 -9.53 -2.93 -9.63
N THR A 96 -9.99 -1.81 -10.18
CA THR A 96 -11.16 -1.84 -11.03
C THR A 96 -10.86 -2.81 -12.18
N ALA A 97 -11.50 -3.97 -12.16
CA ALA A 97 -11.54 -4.91 -13.29
C ALA A 97 -12.59 -4.45 -14.31
N ASP A 98 -12.85 -3.14 -14.37
CA ASP A 98 -13.82 -2.52 -15.27
C ASP A 98 -13.06 -1.81 -16.41
N ALA A 99 -12.51 -2.66 -17.28
CA ALA A 99 -12.19 -2.33 -18.65
C ALA A 99 -12.74 -3.47 -19.51
N GLY A 100 -14.06 -3.48 -19.71
CA GLY A 100 -14.79 -4.44 -20.55
C GLY A 100 -16.03 -3.82 -21.17
#